data_AF-A0A4Z1P5D1-F1
#
_entry.id   AF-A0A4Z1P5D1-F1
#
_cell.length_a   1.000
_cell.length_b   1.000
_cell.length_c   1.000
_cell.angle_alpha   90.00
_cell.angle_beta   90.00
_cell.angle_gamma   90.00
#
_symmetry.space_group_name_H-M   'P 1'
#
loop_
_entity.id
_entity.type
_entity.pdbx_description
1 polymer ?
#
loop_
_entity_poly.entity_id
_entity_poly.type
_entity_poly.pdbx_seq_one_letter_code
_entity_poly.pdbx_strand_id
1 'polypeptide(L)'
;MGDGTVTPSPPLRRAMEITKAKLLAAVHLVIDYISHEVAKASDIIHQMWAADGGTEFRQDTDASGEPLHPHLETWLGHTSSAKPSIVSETWQNQHRRALLAQSWLERWQRTVEGAETGRPIDALIMTSTPFPAIRHDGGYPWNYGTLSPLLDITTGIFPVTAVNLEKDKVPEGWRSISAKDQEVMDYVDY
;
A
#
# COMPACT_ATOMS: atom_id res chain seq x y z
N MET A 1 0.79 1.12 13.94
CA MET A 1 1.29 0.51 12.69
C MET A 1 0.13 0.15 11.78
N GLY A 2 0.30 0.21 10.46
CA GLY A 2 -0.75 0.04 9.46
C GLY A 2 -1.30 1.37 8.93
N ASP A 3 -2.44 1.31 8.26
CA ASP A 3 -3.16 2.46 7.68
C ASP A 3 -4.51 2.73 8.37
N GLY A 4 -4.83 1.98 9.43
CA GLY A 4 -6.14 2.01 10.09
C GLY A 4 -7.24 1.21 9.39
N THR A 5 -6.93 0.57 8.25
CA THR A 5 -7.82 -0.36 7.55
C THR A 5 -7.32 -1.80 7.69
N VAL A 6 -6.03 -2.02 7.47
CA VAL A 6 -5.36 -3.32 7.58
C VAL A 6 -4.18 -3.21 8.53
N THR A 7 -4.01 -4.21 9.37
CA THR A 7 -2.89 -4.32 10.29
C THR A 7 -1.76 -5.12 9.63
N PRO A 8 -0.49 -4.69 9.73
CA PRO A 8 0.61 -5.52 9.27
C PRO A 8 0.63 -6.82 10.07
N SER A 9 0.93 -7.90 9.37
CA SER A 9 1.00 -9.21 9.95
C SER A 9 2.21 -9.36 10.91
N PRO A 10 2.24 -10.41 11.77
CA PRO A 10 3.29 -10.57 12.79
C PRO A 10 4.74 -10.37 12.30
N PRO A 11 5.19 -10.96 11.17
CA PRO A 11 6.58 -10.78 10.72
C PRO A 11 6.89 -9.32 10.35
N LEU A 12 5.92 -8.61 9.76
CA LEU A 12 6.07 -7.23 9.34
C LEU A 12 6.01 -6.27 10.53
N ARG A 13 5.16 -6.55 11.54
CA ARG A 13 5.18 -5.84 12.82
C ARG A 13 6.53 -5.99 13.51
N ARG A 14 7.07 -7.21 13.58
CA ARG A 14 8.38 -7.45 14.17
C ARG A 14 9.49 -6.71 13.41
N ALA A 15 9.44 -6.69 12.08
CA ALA A 15 10.37 -5.91 11.26
C ALA A 15 10.32 -4.41 11.61
N MET A 16 9.13 -3.84 11.74
CA MET A 16 8.96 -2.44 12.14
C MET A 16 9.48 -2.14 13.54
N GLU A 17 9.24 -3.03 14.51
CA GLU A 17 9.77 -2.88 15.87
C GLU A 17 11.30 -2.95 15.91
N ILE A 18 11.92 -3.86 15.14
CA ILE A 18 13.38 -3.93 15.00
C ILE A 18 13.93 -2.63 14.42
N THR A 19 13.31 -2.12 13.36
CA THR A 19 13.72 -0.86 12.72
C THR A 19 13.59 0.32 13.66
N LYS A 20 12.44 0.47 14.35
CA LYS A 20 12.20 1.51 15.36
C LYS A 20 13.25 1.46 16.47
N ALA A 21 13.51 0.28 17.03
CA ALA A 21 14.51 0.10 18.08
C ALA A 21 15.92 0.51 17.63
N LYS A 22 16.33 0.15 16.40
CA LYS A 22 17.65 0.55 15.86
C LYS A 22 17.76 2.05 15.60
N LEU A 23 16.69 2.69 15.12
CA LEU A 23 16.67 4.14 14.90
C LEU A 23 16.80 4.91 16.22
N LEU A 24 16.05 4.50 17.24
CA LEU A 24 16.15 5.09 18.58
C LEU A 24 17.54 4.90 19.19
N ALA A 25 18.14 3.71 19.05
CA ALA A 25 19.51 3.44 19.51
C ALA A 25 20.57 4.28 18.77
N ALA A 26 20.29 4.68 17.52
CA ALA A 26 21.10 5.59 16.72
C ALA A 26 20.74 7.08 16.94
N VAL A 27 19.97 7.40 17.98
CA VAL A 27 19.62 8.78 18.40
C VAL A 27 18.73 9.50 17.38
N HIS A 28 17.98 8.77 16.56
CA HIS A 28 16.92 9.36 15.74
C HIS A 28 15.64 9.56 16.56
N LEU A 29 14.96 10.69 16.33
CA LEU A 29 13.61 10.90 16.83
C LEU A 29 12.63 10.07 15.98
N VAL A 30 11.75 9.31 16.64
CA VAL A 30 10.71 8.53 15.99
C VAL A 30 9.36 8.95 16.53
N ILE A 31 8.45 9.36 15.64
CA ILE A 31 7.05 9.63 15.96
C ILE A 31 6.15 8.61 15.25
N ASP A 32 4.98 8.35 15.83
CA ASP A 32 4.02 7.46 15.18
C ASP A 32 3.25 8.23 14.09
N TYR A 33 3.23 7.67 12.88
CA TYR A 33 2.51 8.21 11.73
C TYR A 33 1.65 7.10 11.11
N ILE A 34 0.32 7.26 11.12
CA ILE A 34 -0.62 6.28 10.56
C ILE A 34 -1.14 6.78 9.21
N SER A 35 -0.79 6.12 8.11
CA SER A 35 -1.15 6.58 6.76
C SER A 35 -2.60 6.22 6.38
N HIS A 36 -3.60 6.93 6.92
CA HIS A 36 -5.02 6.73 6.62
C HIS A 36 -5.41 6.99 5.15
N GLU A 37 -4.50 7.55 4.36
CA GLU A 37 -4.70 7.92 2.97
C GLU A 37 -4.66 6.72 2.02
N VAL A 38 -4.13 5.55 2.45
CA VAL A 38 -3.89 4.38 1.58
C VAL A 38 -5.14 3.93 0.84
N ALA A 39 -6.28 3.79 1.52
CA ALA A 39 -7.51 3.32 0.88
C ALA A 39 -7.97 4.27 -0.24
N LYS A 40 -7.94 5.58 0.04
CA LYS A 40 -8.29 6.61 -0.95
C LYS A 40 -7.27 6.69 -2.07
N ALA A 41 -5.99 6.51 -1.76
CA ALA A 41 -4.91 6.47 -2.74
C ALA A 41 -5.08 5.28 -3.69
N SER A 42 -5.38 4.11 -3.14
CA SER A 42 -5.67 2.89 -3.89
C SER A 42 -6.84 3.10 -4.85
N ASP A 43 -7.96 3.64 -4.39
CA ASP A 43 -9.10 3.91 -5.28
C ASP A 43 -8.74 4.85 -6.44
N ILE A 44 -8.07 5.98 -6.15
CA ILE A 44 -7.68 6.95 -7.18
C ILE A 44 -6.72 6.33 -8.19
N ILE A 45 -5.67 5.62 -7.74
CA ILE A 45 -4.64 5.11 -8.64
C ILE A 45 -5.14 3.96 -9.52
N HIS A 46 -6.01 3.08 -9.01
CA HIS A 46 -6.60 2.02 -9.82
C HIS A 46 -7.49 2.57 -10.94
N GLN A 47 -8.23 3.66 -10.68
CA GLN A 47 -8.97 4.37 -11.73
C GLN A 47 -8.04 5.00 -12.78
N MET A 48 -6.84 5.46 -12.38
CA MET A 48 -5.84 5.97 -13.33
C MET A 48 -5.26 4.85 -14.19
N TRP A 49 -4.91 3.70 -13.61
CA TRP A 49 -4.36 2.55 -14.34
C TRP A 49 -5.37 1.91 -15.30
N ALA A 50 -6.66 1.95 -14.97
CA ALA A 50 -7.73 1.38 -15.78
C ALA A 50 -8.43 2.40 -16.69
N ALA A 51 -7.88 3.61 -16.85
CA ALA A 51 -8.58 4.74 -17.46
C ALA A 51 -9.02 4.50 -18.92
N ASP A 52 -8.32 3.64 -19.67
CA ASP A 52 -8.64 3.29 -21.05
C ASP A 52 -9.44 1.98 -21.18
N GLY A 53 -9.86 1.40 -20.05
CA GLY A 53 -10.54 0.10 -20.01
C GLY A 53 -9.67 -1.08 -20.47
N GLY A 54 -8.34 -0.96 -20.41
CA GLY A 54 -7.39 -2.01 -20.80
C GLY A 54 -7.16 -2.12 -22.30
N THR A 55 -7.49 -1.08 -23.08
CA THR A 55 -7.35 -1.10 -24.54
C THR A 55 -5.89 -1.21 -24.96
N GLU A 56 -5.03 -0.35 -24.43
CA GLU A 56 -3.58 -0.36 -24.63
C GLU A 56 -2.97 -1.65 -24.06
N PHE A 57 -3.38 -2.03 -22.85
CA PHE A 57 -2.93 -3.27 -22.19
C PHE A 57 -3.18 -4.51 -23.05
N ARG A 58 -4.40 -4.69 -23.59
CA ARG A 58 -4.72 -5.82 -24.48
C ARG A 58 -3.96 -5.74 -25.80
N GLN A 59 -3.89 -4.56 -26.41
CA GLN A 59 -3.16 -4.38 -27.68
C GLN A 59 -1.71 -4.86 -27.57
N ASP A 60 -1.02 -4.48 -26.50
CA ASP A 60 0.39 -4.85 -26.29
C ASP A 60 0.54 -6.32 -25.92
N THR A 61 -0.36 -6.86 -25.08
CA THR A 61 -0.26 -8.25 -24.63
C THR A 61 -0.65 -9.25 -25.72
N ASP A 62 -1.65 -8.93 -26.55
CA ASP A 62 -2.05 -9.75 -27.70
C ASP A 62 -0.93 -9.90 -28.73
N ALA A 63 -0.03 -8.90 -28.84
CA ALA A 63 1.12 -8.97 -29.74
C ALA A 63 2.11 -10.11 -29.38
N SER A 64 2.11 -10.56 -28.13
CA SER A 64 2.93 -11.70 -27.68
C SER A 64 2.33 -13.05 -28.06
N GLY A 65 1.00 -13.14 -28.15
CA GLY A 65 0.25 -14.40 -28.27
C GLY A 65 0.23 -15.27 -27.01
N GLU A 66 0.80 -14.82 -25.89
CA GLU A 66 0.80 -15.55 -24.62
C GLU A 66 -0.52 -15.34 -23.85
N PRO A 67 -1.04 -16.38 -23.16
CA PRO A 67 -2.22 -16.22 -22.33
C PRO A 67 -1.92 -15.33 -21.11
N LEU A 68 -2.83 -14.41 -20.81
CA LEU A 68 -2.74 -13.60 -19.60
C LEU A 68 -2.92 -14.46 -18.34
N HIS A 69 -2.19 -14.09 -17.29
CA HIS A 69 -2.46 -14.63 -15.96
C HIS A 69 -3.91 -14.32 -15.56
N PRO A 70 -4.66 -15.26 -14.91
CA PRO A 70 -6.08 -15.09 -14.63
C PRO A 70 -6.44 -13.76 -13.95
N HIS A 71 -5.59 -13.29 -13.03
CA HIS A 71 -5.82 -12.00 -12.36
C HIS A 71 -5.78 -10.82 -13.34
N LEU A 72 -4.81 -10.77 -14.25
CA LEU A 72 -4.69 -9.72 -15.26
C LEU A 72 -5.82 -9.81 -16.28
N GLU A 73 -6.18 -11.05 -16.66
CA GLU A 73 -7.26 -11.34 -17.58
C GLU A 73 -8.61 -10.77 -17.07
N THR A 74 -8.90 -10.97 -15.77
CA THR A 74 -10.10 -10.42 -15.13
C THR A 74 -10.01 -8.91 -14.87
N TRP A 75 -8.80 -8.35 -14.72
CA TRP A 75 -8.61 -6.94 -14.37
C TRP A 75 -8.69 -6.02 -15.59
N LEU A 76 -7.87 -6.25 -16.62
CA LEU A 76 -7.80 -5.43 -17.83
C LEU A 76 -7.76 -6.24 -19.13
N GLY A 77 -7.75 -7.57 -19.05
CA GLY A 77 -7.79 -8.46 -20.21
C GLY A 77 -9.15 -8.55 -20.89
N HIS A 78 -9.37 -9.65 -21.62
CA HIS A 78 -10.51 -9.82 -22.52
C HIS A 78 -11.83 -10.07 -21.79
N THR A 79 -11.75 -10.68 -20.60
CA THR A 79 -12.89 -10.94 -19.70
C THR A 79 -13.16 -9.80 -18.73
N SER A 80 -12.35 -8.74 -18.76
CA SER A 80 -12.53 -7.58 -17.88
C SER A 80 -13.85 -6.85 -18.13
N SER A 81 -14.49 -6.41 -17.05
CA SER A 81 -15.64 -5.50 -17.11
C SER A 81 -15.23 -4.02 -17.06
N ALA A 82 -13.94 -3.71 -17.07
CA ALA A 82 -13.43 -2.34 -17.04
C ALA A 82 -13.90 -1.56 -18.27
N LYS A 83 -14.37 -0.33 -18.04
CA LYS A 83 -14.83 0.56 -19.12
C LYS A 83 -13.88 1.74 -19.23
N PRO A 84 -13.57 2.20 -20.45
CA PRO A 84 -12.82 3.43 -20.63
C PRO A 84 -13.53 4.60 -19.95
N SER A 85 -12.79 5.38 -19.17
CA SER A 85 -13.26 6.62 -18.60
C SER A 85 -13.38 7.69 -19.68
N ILE A 86 -14.41 8.52 -19.58
CA ILE A 86 -14.48 9.73 -20.40
C ILE A 86 -13.53 10.80 -19.84
N VAL A 87 -13.13 11.77 -20.68
CA VAL A 87 -12.16 12.81 -20.31
C VAL A 87 -12.52 13.54 -19.02
N SER A 88 -13.80 13.86 -18.80
CA SER A 88 -14.25 14.53 -17.58
C SER A 88 -14.06 13.69 -16.32
N GLU A 89 -14.23 12.37 -16.39
CA GLU A 89 -13.99 11.46 -15.25
C GLU A 89 -12.50 11.39 -14.93
N THR A 90 -11.66 11.31 -15.95
CA THR A 90 -10.20 11.34 -15.79
C THR A 90 -9.75 12.66 -15.14
N TRP A 91 -10.28 13.81 -15.56
CA TRP A 91 -9.98 15.10 -14.94
C TRP A 91 -10.45 15.18 -13.49
N GLN A 92 -11.65 14.68 -13.19
CA GLN A 92 -12.13 14.61 -11.81
C GLN A 92 -11.23 13.74 -10.95
N ASN A 93 -10.77 12.59 -11.46
CA ASN A 93 -9.88 11.70 -10.71
C ASN A 93 -8.48 12.33 -10.50
N GLN A 94 -7.95 13.03 -11.49
CA GLN A 94 -6.72 13.82 -11.33
C GLN A 94 -6.88 14.94 -10.30
N HIS A 95 -8.03 15.59 -10.24
CA HIS A 95 -8.33 16.58 -9.21
C HIS A 95 -8.39 15.93 -7.81
N ARG A 96 -9.01 14.75 -7.67
CA ARG A 96 -9.00 13.96 -6.42
C ARG A 96 -7.59 13.63 -5.96
N ARG A 97 -6.68 13.26 -6.89
CA ARG A 97 -5.25 13.07 -6.63
C ARG A 97 -4.60 14.34 -6.09
N ALA A 98 -4.82 15.49 -6.75
CA ALA A 98 -4.23 16.76 -6.33
C ALA A 98 -4.67 17.16 -4.90
N LEU A 99 -5.97 17.03 -4.59
CA LEU A 99 -6.48 17.27 -3.25
C LEU A 99 -5.87 16.31 -2.21
N LEU A 100 -5.70 15.03 -2.55
CA LEU A 100 -5.06 14.07 -1.68
C LEU A 100 -3.60 14.46 -1.41
N ALA A 101 -2.84 14.78 -2.46
CA ALA A 101 -1.44 15.20 -2.35
C ALA A 101 -1.30 16.45 -1.47
N GLN A 102 -2.17 17.46 -1.66
CA GLN A 102 -2.19 18.63 -0.80
C GLN A 102 -2.47 18.25 0.66
N SER A 103 -3.51 17.47 0.93
CA SER A 103 -3.86 17.08 2.30
C SER A 103 -2.77 16.26 2.99
N TRP A 104 -2.09 15.38 2.24
CA TRP A 104 -0.98 14.58 2.74
C TRP A 104 0.23 15.46 3.05
N LEU A 105 0.57 16.41 2.16
CA LEU A 105 1.66 17.37 2.40
C LEU A 105 1.36 18.27 3.61
N GLU A 106 0.15 18.77 3.76
CA GLU A 106 -0.24 19.54 4.95
C GLU A 106 -0.06 18.73 6.22
N ARG A 107 -0.45 17.45 6.22
CA ARG A 107 -0.26 16.55 7.35
C ARG A 107 1.22 16.26 7.61
N TRP A 108 2.03 16.07 6.57
CA TRP A 108 3.48 15.96 6.68
C TRP A 108 4.05 17.20 7.37
N GLN A 109 3.70 18.40 6.92
CA GLN A 109 4.18 19.66 7.50
C GLN A 109 3.73 19.83 8.96
N ARG A 110 2.50 19.45 9.31
CA ARG A 110 1.99 19.50 10.69
C ARG A 110 2.70 18.56 11.66
N THR A 111 3.50 17.60 11.19
CA THR A 111 4.29 16.75 12.10
C THR A 111 5.30 17.52 12.95
N VAL A 112 5.59 18.79 12.60
CA VAL A 112 6.34 19.72 13.45
C VAL A 112 5.74 19.85 14.85
N GLU A 113 4.40 19.74 15.00
CA GLU A 113 3.71 19.84 16.29
C GLU A 113 4.05 18.68 17.24
N GLY A 114 4.44 17.53 16.69
CA GLY A 114 4.87 16.35 17.45
C GLY A 114 6.38 16.15 17.48
N ALA A 115 7.16 17.02 16.84
CA ALA A 115 8.61 16.87 16.71
C ALA A 115 9.35 17.88 17.60
N GLU A 116 10.20 17.38 18.50
CA GLU A 116 11.05 18.21 19.35
C GLU A 116 12.10 19.02 18.56
N THR A 117 12.30 18.69 17.29
CA THR A 117 13.27 19.34 16.41
C THR A 117 12.81 20.67 15.85
N GLY A 118 11.52 21.02 15.99
CA GLY A 118 10.93 22.22 15.37
C GLY A 118 10.85 22.16 13.85
N ARG A 119 10.94 20.96 13.24
CA ARG A 119 10.77 20.72 11.81
C ARG A 119 9.84 19.52 11.56
N PRO A 120 9.17 19.45 10.40
CA PRO A 120 8.46 18.24 9.97
C PRO A 120 9.38 17.01 9.94
N ILE A 121 8.78 15.81 9.89
CA ILE A 121 9.54 14.57 9.66
C ILE A 121 10.38 14.65 8.38
N ASP A 122 11.57 14.04 8.42
CA ASP A 122 12.47 13.97 7.26
C ASP A 122 12.16 12.76 6.35
N ALA A 123 11.60 11.69 6.91
CA ALA A 123 11.26 10.46 6.20
C ALA A 123 10.09 9.72 6.87
N LEU A 124 9.37 8.91 6.09
CA LEU A 124 8.36 7.98 6.57
C LEU A 124 8.87 6.55 6.33
N ILE A 125 8.96 5.75 7.40
CA ILE A 125 9.26 4.33 7.32
C ILE A 125 7.97 3.56 7.55
N MET A 126 7.61 2.72 6.59
CA MET A 126 6.43 1.88 6.64
C MET A 126 6.68 0.56 5.90
N THR A 127 5.87 -0.44 6.20
CA THR A 127 5.85 -1.68 5.44
C THR A 127 5.26 -1.42 4.06
N SER A 128 5.81 -2.02 2.99
CA SER A 128 5.21 -1.91 1.66
C SER A 128 3.86 -2.62 1.59
N THR A 129 3.78 -3.82 2.17
CA THR A 129 2.58 -4.67 2.25
C THR A 129 2.26 -5.01 3.69
N PRO A 130 1.01 -5.42 3.99
CA PRO A 130 0.68 -5.99 5.30
C PRO A 130 1.21 -7.42 5.49
N PHE A 131 1.67 -8.10 4.44
CA PHE A 131 2.02 -9.53 4.46
C PHE A 131 3.39 -9.82 3.82
N PRO A 132 4.04 -10.94 4.20
CA PRO A 132 5.22 -11.44 3.49
C PRO A 132 4.85 -11.96 2.10
N ALA A 133 5.80 -12.52 1.35
CA ALA A 133 5.52 -13.09 0.04
C ALA A 133 4.31 -14.06 0.08
N ILE A 134 3.35 -13.83 -0.81
CA ILE A 134 2.16 -14.68 -0.96
C ILE A 134 2.50 -15.95 -1.75
N ARG A 135 1.66 -16.98 -1.63
CA ARG A 135 1.78 -18.18 -2.46
C ARG A 135 1.62 -17.84 -3.95
N HIS A 136 2.19 -18.68 -4.80
CA HIS A 136 1.95 -18.63 -6.23
C HIS A 136 0.44 -18.69 -6.49
N ASP A 137 -0.01 -17.90 -7.47
CA ASP A 137 -1.42 -17.73 -7.83
C ASP A 137 -2.31 -17.18 -6.69
N GLY A 138 -1.70 -16.73 -5.60
CA GLY A 138 -2.37 -15.98 -4.54
C GLY A 138 -2.76 -14.58 -5.00
N GLY A 139 -3.80 -14.02 -4.38
CA GLY A 139 -4.22 -12.65 -4.58
C GLY A 139 -3.34 -11.65 -3.82
N TYR A 140 -3.42 -10.38 -4.21
CA TYR A 140 -2.74 -9.27 -3.53
C TYR A 140 -3.80 -8.33 -2.90
N PRO A 141 -4.42 -8.74 -1.77
CA PRO A 141 -5.67 -8.14 -1.29
C PRO A 141 -5.53 -6.71 -0.78
N TRP A 142 -4.32 -6.28 -0.43
CA TRP A 142 -4.05 -4.93 0.06
C TRP A 142 -2.58 -4.52 -0.12
N ASN A 143 -2.35 -3.22 -0.31
CA ASN A 143 -1.02 -2.66 -0.51
C ASN A 143 -0.92 -1.24 0.04
N TYR A 144 0.04 -1.03 0.96
CA TYR A 144 0.31 0.31 1.46
C TYR A 144 1.19 1.13 0.50
N GLY A 145 1.94 0.45 -0.37
CA GLY A 145 2.87 1.05 -1.32
C GLY A 145 2.20 1.91 -2.40
N THR A 146 0.86 1.86 -2.56
CA THR A 146 0.11 2.66 -3.54
C THR A 146 0.26 4.17 -3.36
N LEU A 147 0.56 4.63 -2.14
CA LEU A 147 0.84 6.04 -1.86
C LEU A 147 2.04 6.56 -2.65
N SER A 148 3.08 5.75 -2.82
CA SER A 148 4.32 6.17 -3.48
C SER A 148 4.12 6.58 -4.95
N PRO A 149 3.65 5.68 -5.84
CA PRO A 149 3.43 6.03 -7.24
C PRO A 149 2.29 7.04 -7.40
N LEU A 150 1.29 7.06 -6.50
CA LEU A 150 0.22 8.05 -6.62
C LEU A 150 0.74 9.46 -6.33
N LEU A 151 1.47 9.64 -5.23
CA LEU A 151 1.92 10.96 -4.79
C LEU A 151 3.24 11.40 -5.41
N ASP A 152 3.87 10.54 -6.21
CA ASP A 152 5.17 10.79 -6.84
C ASP A 152 6.27 11.11 -5.81
N ILE A 153 6.32 10.29 -4.76
CA ILE A 153 7.28 10.44 -3.65
C ILE A 153 8.44 9.46 -3.80
N THR A 154 9.66 9.98 -3.65
CA THR A 154 10.89 9.17 -3.65
C THR A 154 10.82 8.11 -2.57
N THR A 155 10.85 6.84 -2.97
CA THR A 155 10.67 5.70 -2.08
C THR A 155 11.71 4.64 -2.36
N GLY A 156 12.18 3.98 -1.30
CA GLY A 156 13.10 2.84 -1.37
C GLY A 156 12.66 1.73 -0.44
N ILE A 157 13.17 0.52 -0.69
CA ILE A 157 12.87 -0.67 0.12
C ILE A 157 14.19 -1.25 0.61
N PHE A 158 14.22 -1.69 1.86
CA PHE A 158 15.34 -2.42 2.44
C PHE A 158 14.84 -3.60 3.30
N PRO A 159 15.49 -4.77 3.22
CA PRO A 159 15.12 -5.92 4.05
C PRO A 159 15.55 -5.71 5.50
N VAL A 160 14.71 -6.14 6.45
CA VAL A 160 15.00 -6.03 7.90
C VAL A 160 15.20 -7.38 8.56
N THR A 161 14.37 -8.37 8.20
CA THR A 161 14.38 -9.72 8.79
C THR A 161 13.70 -10.72 7.85
N ALA A 162 13.90 -12.02 8.10
CA ALA A 162 13.08 -13.09 7.55
C ALA A 162 11.94 -13.48 8.50
N VAL A 163 10.93 -14.19 7.99
CA VAL A 163 9.82 -14.80 8.75
C VAL A 163 10.37 -15.85 9.73
N ASN A 164 9.81 -15.89 10.93
CA ASN A 164 10.13 -16.84 11.99
C ASN A 164 8.83 -17.34 12.65
N LEU A 165 8.45 -18.58 12.38
CA LEU A 165 7.17 -19.16 12.83
C LEU A 165 7.02 -19.29 14.35
N GLU A 166 8.12 -19.31 15.10
CA GLU A 166 8.05 -19.34 16.56
C GLU A 166 7.67 -17.98 17.15
N LYS A 167 8.14 -16.90 16.52
CA LYS A 167 7.96 -15.51 16.96
C LYS A 167 6.77 -14.82 16.30
N ASP A 168 6.50 -15.16 15.05
CA ASP A 168 5.54 -14.48 14.18
C ASP A 168 4.16 -15.11 14.27
N LYS A 169 3.69 -15.32 15.50
CA LYS A 169 2.37 -15.88 15.78
C LYS A 169 1.32 -14.79 15.83
N VAL A 170 0.13 -15.08 15.31
CA VAL A 170 -1.05 -14.25 15.54
C VAL A 170 -1.38 -14.31 17.04
N PRO A 171 -1.50 -13.17 17.75
CA PRO A 171 -1.80 -13.16 19.18
C PRO A 171 -3.13 -13.83 19.50
N GLU A 172 -3.20 -14.53 20.63
CA GLU A 172 -4.45 -15.07 21.15
C GLU A 172 -5.46 -13.94 21.37
N GLY A 173 -6.69 -14.10 20.84
CA GLY A 173 -7.73 -13.08 20.93
C GLY A 173 -7.58 -11.91 19.93
N TRP A 174 -6.71 -12.02 18.93
CA TRP A 174 -6.68 -11.06 17.82
C TRP A 174 -8.05 -10.91 17.18
N ARG A 175 -8.40 -9.68 16.80
CA ARG A 175 -9.62 -9.33 16.09
C ARG A 175 -9.27 -8.40 14.94
N SER A 176 -9.87 -8.65 13.79
CA SER A 176 -9.76 -7.77 12.62
C SER A 176 -10.24 -6.36 12.95
N ILE A 177 -9.52 -5.33 12.52
CA ILE A 177 -9.94 -3.94 12.67
C ILE A 177 -10.95 -3.50 11.60
N SER A 178 -11.06 -4.27 10.52
CA SER A 178 -12.03 -4.07 9.43
C SER A 178 -12.32 -5.38 8.71
N ALA A 179 -13.35 -5.40 7.85
CA ALA A 179 -13.60 -6.55 6.97
C ALA A 179 -12.42 -6.84 6.03
N LYS A 180 -11.72 -5.79 5.55
CA LYS A 180 -10.54 -5.93 4.71
C LYS A 180 -9.34 -6.50 5.49
N ASP A 181 -9.21 -6.16 6.77
CA ASP A 181 -8.18 -6.74 7.65
C ASP A 181 -8.39 -8.25 7.84
N GLN A 182 -9.64 -8.68 8.02
CA GLN A 182 -9.99 -10.10 8.08
C GLN A 182 -9.65 -10.81 6.76
N GLU A 183 -10.09 -10.24 5.63
CA GLU A 183 -9.78 -10.79 4.30
C GLU A 183 -8.27 -10.97 4.12
N VAL A 184 -7.48 -9.95 4.44
CA VAL A 184 -6.01 -10.02 4.33
C VAL A 184 -5.44 -11.13 5.22
N MET A 185 -5.95 -11.31 6.43
CA MET A 185 -5.49 -12.38 7.32
C MET A 185 -5.87 -13.77 6.81
N ASP A 186 -7.03 -13.93 6.18
CA ASP A 186 -7.45 -15.20 5.56
C ASP A 186 -6.56 -15.57 4.35
N TYR A 187 -5.94 -14.57 3.71
CA TYR A 187 -4.97 -14.78 2.61
C TYR A 187 -3.58 -15.22 3.07
N VAL A 188 -3.25 -15.04 4.35
CA VAL A 188 -1.90 -15.23 4.86
C VAL A 188 -1.90 -16.40 5.82
N ASP A 189 -1.45 -17.56 5.34
CA ASP A 189 -1.32 -18.77 6.16
C ASP A 189 -0.26 -18.56 7.25
N TYR A 190 -0.66 -18.69 8.51
CA TYR A 190 0.22 -18.73 9.69
C TYR A 190 0.23 -20.11 10.34
#